data_AF-A0A5C6Q1R5-F1
#
_entry.id   AF-A0A5C6Q1R5-F1
#
_cell.length_a   1.000
_cell.length_b   1.000
_cell.length_c   1.000
_cell.angle_alpha   90.00
_cell.angle_beta   90.00
_cell.angle_gamma   90.00
#
_symmetry.space_group_name_H-M   'P 1'
#
loop_
_entity.id
_entity.type
_entity.pdbx_description
1 polymer ?
#
loop_
_entity_poly.entity_id
_entity_poly.type
_entity_poly.pdbx_seq_one_letter_code
_entity_poly.pdbx_strand_id
1 'polypeptide(L)' 'AKAMGLNMCGVDLLRSQNGPMVMEVNSSPGLEGIEKATGKNVAGMVFEFLEKNAKPHDTKTRGKG' A
#
# COMPACT_ATOMS: atom_id res chain seq x y z
N ALA A 1 6.19 2.09 1.77
CA ALA A 1 5.65 0.96 2.56
C ALA A 1 6.52 0.60 3.76
N LYS A 2 7.60 -0.20 3.61
CA LYS A 2 8.43 -0.68 4.74
C LYS A 2 8.98 0.42 5.64
N ALA A 3 9.53 1.49 5.05
CA ALA A 3 10.05 2.65 5.80
C ALA A 3 8.98 3.35 6.65
N MET A 4 7.70 3.24 6.26
CA MET A 4 6.55 3.80 6.99
C MET A 4 5.83 2.76 7.87
N GLY A 5 6.33 1.52 7.95
CA GLY A 5 5.68 0.45 8.71
C GLY A 5 4.32 -0.01 8.18
N LEU A 6 3.95 0.36 6.94
CA LEU A 6 2.67 0.03 6.32
C LEU A 6 2.75 -1.29 5.54
N ASN A 7 1.75 -2.16 5.72
CA ASN A 7 1.60 -3.39 4.94
C ASN A 7 1.25 -3.09 3.47
N MET A 8 0.48 -2.03 3.23
CA MET A 8 0.07 -1.54 1.91
C MET A 8 -0.11 -0.02 1.96
N CYS A 9 0.30 0.69 0.91
CA CYS A 9 0.14 2.14 0.78
C CYS A 9 0.23 2.57 -0.68
N GLY A 10 -0.44 3.67 -1.04
CA GLY A 10 -0.17 4.39 -2.28
C GLY A 10 1.09 5.24 -2.12
N VAL A 11 1.92 5.32 -3.15
CA VAL A 11 3.12 6.17 -3.15
C VAL A 11 3.14 6.98 -4.43
N ASP A 12 3.07 8.30 -4.28
CA ASP A 12 3.15 9.21 -5.41
C ASP A 12 4.59 9.61 -5.64
N LEU A 13 5.02 9.50 -6.89
CA LEU A 13 6.39 9.74 -7.31
C LEU A 13 6.46 10.91 -8.29
N LEU A 14 7.41 11.79 -8.06
CA LEU A 14 7.83 12.82 -9.02
C LEU A 14 9.06 12.34 -9.78
N ARG A 15 9.09 12.58 -11.09
CA ARG A 15 10.31 12.38 -11.89
C ARG A 15 11.21 13.59 -11.71
N SER A 16 12.41 13.39 -11.18
CA SER A 16 13.43 14.43 -11.05
C SER A 16 14.65 14.10 -11.91
N GLN A 17 15.55 15.08 -12.09
CA GLN A 17 16.81 14.88 -12.81
C GLN A 17 17.71 13.82 -12.15
N ASN A 18 17.58 13.62 -10.83
CA ASN A 18 18.35 12.65 -10.07
C ASN A 18 17.60 11.33 -9.83
N GLY A 19 16.51 11.09 -10.57
CA GLY A 19 15.68 9.89 -10.45
C GLY A 19 14.30 10.15 -9.80
N PRO A 20 13.51 9.09 -9.57
CA PRO A 20 12.19 9.20 -8.96
C PRO A 20 12.29 9.62 -7.49
N MET A 21 11.49 10.61 -7.10
CA MET A 21 11.41 11.15 -5.75
C MET A 21 10.02 10.89 -5.17
N VAL A 22 9.94 10.47 -3.90
CA VAL A 22 8.65 10.29 -3.20
C VAL A 22 8.08 11.66 -2.85
N MET A 23 6.82 11.90 -3.24
CA MET A 23 6.09 13.13 -2.93
C MET A 23 5.11 12.93 -1.78
N GLU A 24 4.32 11.86 -1.85
CA GLU A 24 3.26 11.58 -0.90
C GLU A 24 3.16 10.06 -0.65
N VAL A 25 2.74 9.69 0.56
CA VAL A 25 2.41 8.32 0.92
C VAL A 25 1.03 8.30 1.56
N ASN A 26 0.12 7.57 0.93
CA ASN A 26 -1.27 7.41 1.38
C ASN A 26 -1.48 6.04 2.02
N SER A 27 -1.89 6.02 3.29
CA SER A 27 -2.17 4.76 4.03
C SER A 27 -3.46 4.07 3.57
N SER A 28 -4.35 4.81 2.91
CA SER A 28 -5.61 4.28 2.37
C SER A 28 -5.84 4.80 0.95
N PRO A 29 -5.11 4.27 -0.04
CA PRO A 29 -5.26 4.69 -1.43
C PRO A 29 -6.58 4.20 -2.03
N GLY A 30 -7.15 4.96 -2.96
CA GLY A 30 -8.28 4.51 -3.76
C GLY A 30 -7.88 3.37 -4.72
N LEU A 31 -8.74 2.35 -4.85
CA LEU A 31 -8.44 1.17 -5.67
C LEU A 31 -9.05 1.24 -7.08
N GLU A 32 -10.25 1.80 -7.21
CA GLU A 32 -11.00 1.78 -8.48
C GLU A 32 -10.20 2.31 -9.68
N GLY A 33 -9.54 3.46 -9.50
CA GLY A 33 -8.76 4.10 -10.56
C GLY A 33 -7.56 3.25 -10.99
N ILE A 34 -6.82 2.68 -10.02
CA ILE A 34 -5.63 1.87 -10.31
C ILE A 34 -6.00 0.51 -10.90
N GLU A 35 -7.10 -0.10 -10.47
CA GLU A 35 -7.59 -1.34 -11.05
C GLU A 35 -8.02 -1.14 -12.51
N LYS A 36 -8.78 -0.08 -12.80
CA LYS A 36 -9.16 0.29 -14.18
C LYS A 36 -7.95 0.58 -15.06
N ALA A 37 -6.96 1.32 -14.53
CA ALA A 37 -5.78 1.71 -15.31
C ALA A 37 -4.80 0.56 -15.57
N THR A 38 -4.71 -0.42 -14.66
CA THR A 38 -3.71 -1.49 -14.72
C THR A 38 -4.30 -2.86 -15.10
N GLY A 39 -5.62 -3.03 -15.05
CA GLY A 39 -6.29 -4.31 -15.23
C GLY A 39 -6.02 -5.32 -14.12
N LYS A 40 -5.42 -4.89 -13.01
CA LYS A 40 -5.07 -5.75 -11.87
C LYS A 40 -6.19 -5.74 -10.84
N ASN A 41 -6.51 -6.91 -10.29
CA ASN A 41 -7.40 -7.04 -9.14
C ASN A 41 -6.63 -6.75 -7.84
N VAL A 42 -6.46 -5.48 -7.52
CA VAL A 42 -5.73 -5.02 -6.33
C VAL A 42 -6.49 -5.38 -5.06
N ALA A 43 -7.82 -5.27 -5.06
CA ALA A 43 -8.65 -5.70 -3.94
C ALA A 43 -8.44 -7.18 -3.62
N GLY A 44 -8.44 -8.05 -4.64
CA GLY A 44 -8.13 -9.47 -4.50
C GLY A 44 -6.74 -9.73 -3.91
N MET A 45 -5.72 -9.01 -4.37
CA MET A 45 -4.37 -9.13 -3.79
C MET A 45 -4.32 -8.72 -2.32
N VAL A 46 -5.09 -7.69 -1.92
CA VAL A 46 -5.22 -7.29 -0.51
C VAL A 46 -5.90 -8.39 0.30
N PHE A 47 -6.97 -8.99 -0.22
CA PHE A 47 -7.63 -10.12 0.43
C PHE A 47 -6.69 -11.32 0.61
N GLU A 48 -6.00 -11.75 -0.44
CA GLU A 48 -5.02 -12.85 -0.36
C GLU A 48 -3.90 -12.53 0.64
N PHE A 49 -3.46 -11.27 0.71
CA PHE A 49 -2.49 -10.84 1.69
C PHE A 49 -3.05 -10.98 3.12
N LEU A 50 -4.30 -10.57 3.35
CA LEU A 50 -4.95 -10.71 4.65
C LEU A 50 -5.12 -12.18 5.02
N GLU A 51 -5.59 -13.05 4.13
CA GLU A 51 -5.74 -14.49 4.40
C GLU A 51 -4.42 -15.14 4.84
N LYS A 52 -3.29 -14.74 4.24
CA LYS A 52 -1.97 -15.30 4.54
C LYS A 52 -1.33 -14.72 5.80
N ASN A 53 -1.69 -13.50 6.20
CA ASN A 53 -0.95 -12.75 7.22
C ASN A 53 -1.79 -12.36 8.45
N ALA A 54 -3.12 -12.29 8.33
CA ALA A 54 -4.00 -11.94 9.43
C ALA A 54 -4.16 -13.15 10.35
N LYS A 55 -3.77 -12.98 11.62
CA LYS A 55 -4.04 -13.96 12.67
C LYS A 55 -5.25 -13.49 13.47
N PRO A 56 -6.13 -14.41 13.91
CA PRO A 56 -7.20 -14.05 14.83
C PRO A 56 -6.64 -13.28 16.03
N HIS A 57 -7.27 -12.15 16.37
CA HIS A 57 -6.93 -11.30 17.51
C HIS A 57 -5.57 -10.56 17.45
N ASP A 58 -4.88 -10.55 16.30
CA ASP A 58 -3.64 -9.80 16.11
C ASP A 58 -3.91 -8.44 15.44
N THR A 59 -4.55 -7.54 16.19
CA THR A 59 -4.96 -6.19 15.70
C THR A 59 -3.96 -5.10 16.06
N LYS A 60 -2.79 -5.46 16.61
CA LYS A 60 -1.78 -4.47 17.01
C LYS A 60 -1.18 -3.79 15.79
N THR A 61 -1.05 -2.47 15.88
CA THR A 61 -0.30 -1.68 14.90
C THR A 61 1.18 -2.07 14.97
N ARG A 62 1.80 -2.32 13.81
CA ARG A 62 3.24 -2.67 13.72
C ARG A 62 4.17 -1.48 14.01
N GLY A 63 3.63 -0.26 14.03
CA GLY A 63 4.36 0.98 14.31
C GLY A 63 4.45 1.28 15.81
N LYS A 64 5.45 2.08 16.20
CA LYS A 64 5.47 2.74 17.51
C LYS A 64 4.49 3.92 17.42
N GLY A 65 3.23 3.68 17.77
CA GLY A 65 2.34 4.74 18.24
C GLY A 65 2.75 5.14 19.64
#